data_AF-A0A3S4I3X7-F1
#
_entry.id   AF-A0A3S4I3X7-F1
#
_cell.length_a   1.000
_cell.length_b   1.000
_cell.length_c   1.000
_cell.angle_alpha   90.00
_cell.angle_beta   90.00
_cell.angle_gamma   90.00
#
_symmetry.space_group_name_H-M   'P 1'
#
loop_
_entity.id
_entity.type
_entity.pdbx_description
1 polymer ?
#
loop_
_entity_poly.entity_id
_entity_poly.type
_entity_poly.pdbx_seq_one_letter_code
_entity_poly.pdbx_strand_id
1 'polypeptide(L)'
;MVGLLKAFSAHSCPWDLVQYGGQAMSFPLFGALPANPGPGRCFPGGHASSGFAVMALFFLFYPRRPNVAYACWGAGIVLGLLMGFGQVMRGAHFFSHNLWAGWWVWFSQLAVYWWVSGVIRRKTR
;
A
#
# COMPACT_ATOMS: atom_id res chain seq x y z
N MET A 1 0.73 -9.05 -1.51
CA MET A 1 -0.63 -8.47 -1.51
C MET A 1 -0.76 -7.32 -2.50
N VAL A 2 -0.10 -6.16 -2.29
CA VAL A 2 -0.24 -4.96 -3.15
C VAL A 2 -0.06 -5.24 -4.64
N GLY A 3 0.95 -6.01 -5.03
CA GLY A 3 1.19 -6.34 -6.45
C GLY A 3 0.02 -7.09 -7.11
N LEU A 4 -0.65 -7.99 -6.38
CA LEU A 4 -1.83 -8.69 -6.87
C LEU A 4 -3.02 -7.73 -7.02
N LEU A 5 -3.29 -6.92 -6.00
CA LEU A 5 -4.35 -5.91 -6.04
C LEU A 5 -4.14 -4.93 -7.22
N LYS A 6 -2.89 -4.54 -7.46
CA LYS A 6 -2.50 -3.69 -8.60
C LYS A 6 -2.76 -4.39 -9.93
N ALA A 7 -2.39 -5.65 -10.07
CA ALA A 7 -2.56 -6.39 -11.32
C ALA A 7 -4.03 -6.53 -11.75
N PHE A 8 -4.96 -6.62 -10.79
CA PHE A 8 -6.39 -6.72 -11.04
C PHE A 8 -7.14 -5.38 -10.98
N SER A 9 -6.45 -4.27 -10.71
CA SER A 9 -7.09 -2.97 -10.63
C SER A 9 -7.33 -2.39 -12.02
N ALA A 10 -8.54 -1.90 -12.25
CA ALA A 10 -8.89 -1.16 -13.46
C ALA A 10 -8.70 0.37 -13.32
N HIS A 11 -8.24 0.86 -12.15
CA HIS A 11 -7.96 2.28 -11.99
C HIS A 11 -6.68 2.67 -12.73
N SER A 12 -6.82 3.63 -13.65
CA SER A 12 -5.70 4.23 -14.37
C SER A 12 -4.99 5.32 -13.56
N CYS A 13 -3.78 5.67 -13.99
CA CYS A 13 -2.98 6.67 -13.29
C CYS A 13 -3.46 8.09 -13.61
N PRO A 14 -3.21 9.09 -12.74
CA PRO A 14 -3.67 10.46 -12.96
C PRO A 14 -3.30 11.00 -14.34
N TRP A 15 -2.07 10.82 -14.81
CA TRP A 15 -1.66 11.26 -16.16
C TRP A 15 -2.46 10.64 -17.31
N ASP A 16 -3.14 9.50 -17.10
CA ASP A 16 -3.95 8.83 -18.12
C ASP A 16 -5.39 9.35 -18.14
N LEU A 17 -5.82 10.08 -17.11
CA LEU A 17 -7.21 10.52 -16.96
C LEU A 17 -7.51 11.77 -17.79
N VAL A 18 -8.73 11.85 -18.33
CA VAL A 18 -9.20 13.01 -19.12
C VAL A 18 -9.03 14.33 -18.38
N GLN A 19 -9.31 14.35 -17.07
CA GLN A 19 -9.15 15.53 -16.21
C GLN A 19 -7.71 16.07 -16.11
N TYR A 20 -6.71 15.29 -16.50
CA TYR A 20 -5.29 15.68 -16.52
C TYR A 20 -4.66 15.61 -17.93
N GLY A 21 -5.49 15.62 -18.98
CA GLY A 21 -5.04 15.61 -20.38
C GLY A 21 -4.88 14.22 -21.02
N GLY A 22 -5.26 13.16 -20.32
CA GLY A 22 -5.29 11.79 -20.84
C GLY A 22 -6.61 11.42 -21.54
N GLN A 23 -6.91 10.12 -21.63
CA GLN A 23 -8.07 9.57 -22.36
C GLN A 23 -8.95 8.63 -21.51
N ALA A 24 -8.51 8.28 -20.30
CA ALA A 24 -9.20 7.36 -19.41
C ALA A 24 -10.26 8.09 -18.56
N MET A 25 -11.40 7.44 -18.34
CA MET A 25 -12.44 7.95 -17.44
C MET A 25 -12.11 7.61 -15.99
N SER A 26 -12.16 8.61 -15.11
CA SER A 26 -12.06 8.41 -13.67
C SER A 26 -13.36 7.85 -13.11
N PHE A 27 -13.27 6.97 -12.12
CA PHE A 27 -14.42 6.42 -11.41
C PHE A 27 -14.07 6.23 -9.91
N PRO A 28 -15.07 6.24 -9.01
CA PRO A 28 -14.85 5.99 -7.58
C PRO A 28 -14.27 4.60 -7.31
N LEU A 29 -13.59 4.43 -6.16
CA LEU A 29 -12.91 3.17 -5.81
C LEU A 29 -13.82 1.93 -5.85
N PHE A 30 -15.08 2.09 -5.42
CA PHE A 30 -16.10 1.05 -5.44
C PHE A 30 -17.22 1.35 -6.44
N GLY A 31 -16.92 2.16 -7.46
CA GLY A 31 -17.85 2.52 -8.52
C GLY A 31 -17.94 1.44 -9.61
N ALA A 32 -18.99 1.54 -10.44
CA ALA A 32 -19.09 0.73 -11.64
C ALA A 32 -17.97 1.09 -12.63
N LEU A 33 -17.51 0.07 -13.37
CA LEU A 33 -16.45 0.26 -14.35
C LEU A 33 -16.98 1.05 -15.56
N PRO A 34 -16.36 2.18 -15.94
CA PRO A 34 -16.81 2.96 -17.09
C PRO A 34 -16.44 2.25 -18.40
N ALA A 35 -17.02 2.68 -19.52
CA ALA A 35 -16.77 2.09 -20.83
C ALA A 35 -15.29 2.19 -21.28
N ASN A 36 -14.56 3.21 -20.81
CA ASN A 36 -13.15 3.41 -21.09
C ASN A 36 -12.37 3.70 -19.79
N PRO A 37 -12.02 2.68 -19.00
CA PRO A 37 -11.30 2.85 -17.74
C PRO A 37 -9.81 3.14 -17.95
N GLY A 38 -9.29 2.97 -19.17
CA GLY A 38 -7.88 3.14 -19.52
C GLY A 38 -7.01 1.91 -19.23
N PRO A 39 -5.67 2.09 -19.14
CA PRO A 39 -4.71 0.99 -18.97
C PRO A 39 -4.79 0.27 -17.62
N GLY A 40 -5.43 0.89 -16.62
CA GLY A 40 -5.58 0.32 -15.29
C GLY A 40 -4.26 0.18 -14.54
N ARG A 41 -4.21 -0.79 -13.63
CA ARG A 41 -3.04 -1.18 -12.85
C ARG A 41 -2.38 -0.06 -12.07
N CYS A 42 -3.07 1.02 -11.74
CA CYS A 42 -2.49 2.13 -11.01
C CYS A 42 -2.72 2.05 -9.50
N PHE A 43 -3.85 1.51 -9.07
CA PHE A 43 -4.19 1.36 -7.66
C PHE A 43 -3.92 -0.07 -7.18
N PRO A 44 -3.32 -0.32 -6.00
CA PRO A 44 -2.67 0.62 -5.09
C PRO A 44 -1.23 0.99 -5.49
N GLY A 45 -0.63 1.94 -4.75
CA GLY A 45 0.72 2.47 -4.98
C GLY A 45 1.84 1.44 -4.76
N GLY A 46 2.48 0.99 -5.85
CA GLY A 46 3.56 0.00 -5.80
C GLY A 46 4.81 0.51 -5.10
N HIS A 47 5.35 1.65 -5.53
CA HIS A 47 6.56 2.24 -4.93
C HIS A 47 6.39 2.56 -3.44
N ALA A 48 5.25 3.13 -3.05
CA ALA A 48 4.96 3.42 -1.65
C ALA A 48 4.93 2.13 -0.79
N SER A 49 4.41 1.03 -1.34
CA SER A 49 4.35 -0.25 -0.61
C SER A 49 5.73 -0.80 -0.23
N SER A 50 6.76 -0.56 -1.04
CA SER A 50 8.14 -0.95 -0.72
C SER A 50 8.67 -0.23 0.51
N GLY A 51 8.39 1.08 0.64
CA GLY A 51 8.76 1.83 1.84
C GLY A 51 7.98 1.39 3.08
N PHE A 52 6.67 1.19 2.95
CA PHE A 52 5.84 0.67 4.04
C PHE A 52 6.21 -0.74 4.47
N ALA A 53 6.86 -1.55 3.61
CA ALA A 53 7.31 -2.90 3.98
C ALA A 53 8.27 -2.89 5.19
N VAL A 54 9.02 -1.80 5.40
CA VAL A 54 9.92 -1.62 6.56
C VAL A 54 9.17 -1.64 7.90
N MET A 55 7.86 -1.32 7.91
CA MET A 55 7.02 -1.43 9.11
C MET A 55 7.01 -2.83 9.71
N ALA A 56 7.32 -3.88 8.93
CA ALA A 56 7.42 -5.26 9.42
C ALA A 56 8.46 -5.43 10.55
N LEU A 57 9.50 -4.59 10.58
CA LEU A 57 10.50 -4.58 11.65
C LEU A 57 9.90 -4.28 13.03
N PHE A 58 8.73 -3.65 13.09
CA PHE A 58 7.96 -3.49 14.32
C PHE A 58 7.82 -4.84 15.05
N PHE A 59 7.39 -5.88 14.35
CA PHE A 59 7.10 -7.19 14.95
C PHE A 59 8.36 -7.93 15.42
N LEU A 60 9.52 -7.62 14.84
CA LEU A 60 10.80 -8.17 15.29
C LEU A 60 11.20 -7.62 16.66
N PHE A 61 11.05 -6.31 16.87
CA PHE A 61 11.52 -5.64 18.08
C PHE A 61 10.46 -5.52 19.18
N TYR A 62 9.17 -5.56 18.82
CA TYR A 62 8.07 -5.30 19.74
C TYR A 62 8.12 -6.12 21.05
N PRO A 63 8.47 -7.43 21.07
CA PRO A 63 8.47 -8.20 22.31
C PRO A 63 9.54 -7.81 23.33
N ARG A 64 10.64 -7.18 22.91
CA ARG A 64 11.81 -6.90 23.79
C ARG A 64 12.24 -5.44 23.83
N ARG A 65 11.95 -4.66 22.78
CA ARG A 65 12.43 -3.28 22.59
C ARG A 65 11.32 -2.43 21.93
N PRO A 66 10.25 -2.07 22.66
CA PRO A 66 9.10 -1.38 22.08
C PRO A 66 9.47 -0.02 21.46
N ASN A 67 10.37 0.75 22.08
CA ASN A 67 10.81 2.04 21.53
C ASN A 67 11.45 1.89 20.13
N VAL A 68 12.29 0.87 19.95
CA VAL A 68 12.90 0.57 18.64
C VAL A 68 11.84 0.09 17.66
N ALA A 69 10.88 -0.73 18.10
CA ALA A 69 9.78 -1.18 17.26
C ALA A 69 8.96 -0.01 16.68
N TYR A 70 8.55 0.93 17.53
CA TYR A 70 7.81 2.13 17.11
C TYR A 70 8.66 3.05 16.22
N ALA A 71 9.97 3.17 16.49
CA ALA A 71 10.87 3.92 15.61
C ALA A 71 10.95 3.31 14.21
N CYS A 72 11.10 1.98 14.10
CA CYS A 72 11.09 1.29 12.81
C CYS A 72 9.74 1.42 12.09
N TRP A 73 8.63 1.36 12.83
CA TRP A 73 7.29 1.56 12.28
C TRP A 73 7.11 2.96 11.71
N GLY A 74 7.49 3.99 12.48
CA GLY A 74 7.49 5.38 12.02
C GLY A 74 8.40 5.61 10.82
N ALA A 75 9.60 5.02 10.82
CA ALA A 75 10.52 5.08 9.68
C ALA A 75 9.89 4.46 8.41
N GLY A 76 9.20 3.33 8.53
CA GLY A 76 8.50 2.71 7.41
C GLY A 76 7.36 3.58 6.86
N ILE A 77 6.62 4.28 7.73
CA ILE A 77 5.60 5.26 7.31
C ILE A 77 6.25 6.39 6.51
N VAL A 78 7.32 6.99 7.05
CA VAL A 78 8.04 8.10 6.41
C VAL A 78 8.59 7.67 5.05
N LEU A 79 9.26 6.51 4.97
CA LEU A 79 9.81 5.98 3.73
C LEU A 79 8.71 5.72 2.68
N GLY A 80 7.61 5.08 3.09
CA GLY A 80 6.47 4.82 2.18
C GLY A 80 5.83 6.10 1.66
N LEU A 81 5.66 7.11 2.52
CA LEU A 81 5.14 8.42 2.13
C LEU A 81 6.11 9.18 1.22
N LEU A 82 7.42 9.17 1.49
CA LEU A 82 8.43 9.81 0.63
C LEU A 82 8.47 9.19 -0.77
N MET A 83 8.50 7.86 -0.85
CA MET A 83 8.45 7.15 -2.14
C MET A 83 7.13 7.40 -2.87
N GLY A 84 6.01 7.41 -2.14
CA GLY A 84 4.69 7.74 -2.69
C GLY A 84 4.58 9.19 -3.18
N PHE A 85 5.15 10.13 -2.46
CA PHE A 85 5.17 11.56 -2.81
C PHE A 85 5.89 11.78 -4.14
N GLY A 86 7.04 11.14 -4.36
CA GLY A 86 7.72 11.18 -5.66
C GLY A 86 6.83 10.73 -6.82
N GLN A 87 5.94 9.76 -6.59
CA GLN A 87 4.96 9.30 -7.59
C GLN A 87 3.79 10.26 -7.78
N VAL A 88 3.34 10.94 -6.72
CA VAL A 88 2.32 12.00 -6.82
C VAL A 88 2.85 13.16 -7.66
N MET A 89 4.09 13.61 -7.40
CA MET A 89 4.72 14.71 -8.14
C MET A 89 4.91 14.38 -9.63
N ARG A 90 5.07 13.11 -9.98
CA ARG A 90 5.12 12.64 -11.37
C ARG A 90 3.76 12.57 -12.06
N GLY A 91 2.65 12.75 -11.32
CA GLY A 91 1.30 12.47 -11.82
C GLY A 91 1.00 10.97 -11.97
N ALA A 92 1.82 10.10 -11.38
CA ALA A 92 1.70 8.65 -11.51
C ALA A 92 0.66 8.06 -10.57
N HIS A 93 0.38 8.71 -9.44
CA HIS A 93 -0.51 8.17 -8.41
C HIS A 93 -1.26 9.28 -7.69
N PHE A 94 -2.53 9.04 -7.35
CA PHE A 94 -3.20 9.85 -6.32
C PHE A 94 -2.60 9.56 -4.95
N PHE A 95 -2.67 10.53 -4.04
CA PHE A 95 -2.23 10.33 -2.66
C PHE A 95 -2.97 9.17 -1.98
N SER A 96 -4.26 8.99 -2.28
CA SER A 96 -5.07 7.87 -1.82
C SER A 96 -4.54 6.50 -2.25
N HIS A 97 -3.92 6.38 -3.43
CA HIS A 97 -3.31 5.13 -3.90
C HIS A 97 -2.18 4.68 -2.96
N ASN A 98 -1.43 5.65 -2.43
CA ASN A 98 -0.33 5.40 -1.50
C ASN A 98 -0.85 5.06 -0.10
N LEU A 99 -1.86 5.77 0.39
CA LEU A 99 -2.47 5.46 1.70
C LEU A 99 -3.09 4.06 1.73
N TRP A 100 -3.79 3.67 0.66
CA TRP A 100 -4.32 2.31 0.52
C TRP A 100 -3.22 1.25 0.45
N ALA A 101 -2.09 1.56 -0.20
CA ALA A 101 -0.93 0.66 -0.17
C ALA A 101 -0.43 0.46 1.27
N GLY A 102 -0.31 1.55 2.05
CA GLY A 102 0.09 1.49 3.46
C GLY A 102 -0.88 0.65 4.30
N TRP A 103 -2.19 0.84 4.12
CA TRP A 103 -3.22 0.03 4.78
C TRP A 103 -3.05 -1.46 4.50
N TRP A 104 -2.97 -1.85 3.22
CA TRP A 104 -2.83 -3.26 2.84
C TRP A 104 -1.51 -3.88 3.29
N VAL A 105 -0.42 -3.12 3.26
CA VAL A 105 0.88 -3.58 3.77
C VAL A 105 0.79 -3.84 5.28
N TRP A 106 0.36 -2.86 6.06
CA TRP A 106 0.26 -3.01 7.52
C TRP A 106 -0.71 -4.12 7.93
N PHE A 107 -1.90 -4.16 7.32
CA PHE A 107 -2.87 -5.22 7.57
C PHE A 107 -2.29 -6.62 7.29
N SER A 108 -1.59 -6.77 6.16
CA SER A 108 -0.97 -8.07 5.82
C SER A 108 0.11 -8.49 6.81
N GLN A 109 0.94 -7.55 7.28
CA GLN A 109 1.97 -7.83 8.28
C GLN A 109 1.35 -8.21 9.63
N LEU A 110 0.31 -7.50 10.08
CA LEU A 110 -0.46 -7.83 11.28
C LEU A 110 -1.08 -9.22 11.20
N ALA A 111 -1.73 -9.54 10.07
CA ALA A 111 -2.36 -10.84 9.85
C ALA A 111 -1.33 -11.99 9.91
N VAL A 112 -0.18 -11.81 9.27
CA VAL A 112 0.92 -12.79 9.33
C VAL A 112 1.45 -12.94 10.75
N TYR A 113 1.73 -11.82 11.44
CA TYR A 113 2.22 -11.86 12.81
C TYR A 113 1.24 -12.55 13.77
N TRP A 114 -0.05 -12.24 13.66
CA TRP A 114 -1.10 -12.85 14.46
C TRP A 114 -1.21 -14.35 14.21
N TRP A 115 -1.21 -14.77 12.93
CA TRP A 115 -1.27 -16.18 12.56
C TRP A 115 -0.06 -16.96 13.11
N VAL A 116 1.15 -16.46 12.86
CA VAL A 116 2.39 -17.11 13.34
C VAL A 116 2.42 -17.19 14.86
N SER A 117 2.10 -16.09 15.56
CA SER A 117 2.04 -16.07 17.02
C SER A 117 1.00 -17.04 17.58
N GLY A 118 -0.15 -17.15 16.93
CA GLY A 118 -1.21 -18.09 17.30
C GLY A 118 -0.77 -19.55 17.14
N VAL A 119 -0.11 -19.88 16.03
CA VAL A 119 0.42 -21.24 15.79
C VAL A 119 1.49 -21.61 16.81
N ILE A 120 2.42 -20.70 17.11
CA ILE A 120 3.47 -20.94 18.11
C ILE A 120 2.85 -21.18 19.48
N ARG A 121 1.91 -20.33 19.92
CA ARG A 121 1.23 -20.48 21.23
C ARG A 121 0.47 -21.80 21.37
N ARG A 122 -0.10 -22.33 20.29
CA ARG A 122 -0.79 -23.63 20.29
C ARG A 122 0.18 -24.81 20.41
N LYS A 123 1.42 -24.69 19.90
CA LYS A 123 2.44 -25.76 20.00
C LYS A 123 3.15 -25.80 21.35
N THR A 124 3.19 -24.68 22.08
CA THR A 124 3.84 -24.55 23.39
C THR A 124 2.91 -24.82 24.58
N ARG A 125 1.63 -25.10 24.32
CA ARG A 125 0.66 -25.62 25.29
C ARG A 125 0.53 -27.11 25.09
#